data_AF-A0A1F5Q899-F1
#
_entry.id   AF-A0A1F5Q899-F1
#
_cell.length_a   1.000
_cell.length_b   1.000
_cell.length_c   1.000
_cell.angle_alpha   90.00
_cell.angle_beta   90.00
_cell.angle_gamma   90.00
#
_symmetry.space_group_name_H-M   'P 1'
#
loop_
_entity.id
_entity.type
_entity.pdbx_description
1 polymer ?
#
loop_
_entity_poly.entity_id
_entity_poly.type
_entity_poly.pdbx_seq_one_letter_code
_entity_poly.pdbx_strand_id
1 'polypeptide(L)'
;MNQTKKIIYIASFAFLGVLLTTALHGLLEMLYIRLLTSDFQNYSLGFSWSQWFEIHKYFSIVLLIAGIVLGYQQGKHWWNVIYVQKRYG
;
A
#
# COMPACT_ATOMS: atom_id res chain seq x y z
N MET A 1 -27.69 -5.66 -12.47
CA MET A 1 -26.69 -6.31 -11.59
C MET A 1 -26.78 -5.68 -10.21
N ASN A 2 -26.70 -6.47 -9.12
CA ASN A 2 -26.92 -5.99 -7.76
C ASN A 2 -25.84 -4.95 -7.34
N GLN A 3 -26.27 -3.73 -6.99
CA GLN A 3 -25.37 -2.64 -6.58
C GLN A 3 -24.60 -2.97 -5.30
N THR A 4 -25.23 -3.66 -4.35
CA THR A 4 -24.58 -4.11 -3.11
C THR A 4 -23.41 -5.04 -3.41
N LYS A 5 -23.58 -5.98 -4.35
CA LYS A 5 -22.49 -6.88 -4.78
C LYS A 5 -21.30 -6.10 -5.33
N LYS A 6 -21.57 -5.06 -6.13
CA LYS A 6 -20.52 -4.19 -6.70
C LYS A 6 -19.74 -3.46 -5.61
N ILE A 7 -20.46 -2.88 -4.66
CA ILE A 7 -19.85 -2.13 -3.55
C ILE A 7 -18.96 -3.04 -2.72
N ILE A 8 -19.47 -4.20 -2.29
CA ILE A 8 -18.70 -5.18 -1.50
C ILE A 8 -17.44 -5.61 -2.27
N TYR A 9 -17.58 -5.96 -3.55
CA TYR A 9 -16.46 -6.37 -4.38
C TYR A 9 -15.36 -5.30 -4.45
N ILE A 10 -15.71 -4.05 -4.77
CA ILE A 10 -14.74 -2.96 -4.88
C ILE A 10 -14.13 -2.64 -3.51
N ALA A 11 -14.93 -2.66 -2.43
CA ALA A 11 -14.45 -2.43 -1.07
C ALA A 11 -13.44 -3.52 -0.64
N SER A 12 -13.67 -4.79 -0.99
CA SER A 12 -12.72 -5.88 -0.74
C SER A 12 -11.38 -5.66 -1.44
N PHE A 13 -11.38 -5.10 -2.66
CA PHE A 13 -10.13 -4.75 -3.35
C PHE A 13 -9.40 -3.56 -2.69
N ALA A 14 -10.13 -2.55 -2.21
CA ALA A 14 -9.54 -1.45 -1.45
C ALA A 14 -8.93 -1.96 -0.13
N PHE A 15 -9.63 -2.85 0.57
CA PHE A 15 -9.13 -3.52 1.78
C PHE A 15 -7.90 -4.40 1.49
N LEU A 16 -7.91 -5.16 0.38
CA LEU A 16 -6.74 -5.89 -0.08
C LEU A 16 -5.56 -4.96 -0.35
N GLY A 17 -5.81 -3.80 -0.96
CA GLY A 17 -4.81 -2.75 -1.16
C GLY A 17 -4.14 -2.34 0.15
N VAL A 18 -4.93 -2.07 1.20
CA VAL A 18 -4.43 -1.79 2.55
C VAL A 18 -3.54 -2.92 3.06
N LEU A 19 -4.02 -4.17 3.01
CA LEU A 19 -3.25 -5.33 3.49
C LEU A 19 -1.90 -5.48 2.78
N LEU A 20 -1.89 -5.34 1.45
CA LEU A 20 -0.67 -5.44 0.65
C LEU A 20 0.30 -4.31 0.97
N THR A 21 -0.18 -3.07 1.12
CA THR A 21 0.69 -1.94 1.49
C THR A 21 1.20 -2.05 2.92
N THR A 22 0.43 -2.59 3.86
CA THR A 22 0.91 -2.86 5.22
C THR A 22 2.03 -3.90 5.23
N ALA A 23 1.89 -4.98 4.45
CA ALA A 23 2.95 -5.97 4.31
C ALA A 23 4.21 -5.37 3.66
N LEU A 24 4.04 -4.57 2.60
CA LEU A 24 5.14 -3.88 1.93
C LEU A 24 5.84 -2.87 2.85
N HIS A 25 5.06 -2.09 3.60
CA HIS A 25 5.57 -1.16 4.61
C HIS A 25 6.47 -1.91 5.59
N GLY A 26 5.96 -2.98 6.22
CA GLY A 26 6.73 -3.74 7.19
C GLY A 26 8.01 -4.32 6.60
N LEU A 27 7.97 -4.77 5.35
CA LEU A 27 9.17 -5.25 4.64
C LEU A 27 10.20 -4.13 4.45
N LEU A 28 9.78 -2.95 3.99
CA LEU A 28 10.68 -1.81 3.82
C LEU A 28 11.26 -1.35 5.17
N GLU A 29 10.44 -1.36 6.22
CA GLU A 29 10.83 -1.02 7.58
C GLU A 29 11.91 -1.96 8.14
N MET A 30 11.73 -3.28 7.97
CA MET A 30 12.77 -4.24 8.34
C MET A 30 14.09 -3.98 7.60
N LEU A 31 14.04 -3.61 6.31
CA LEU A 31 15.23 -3.33 5.52
C LEU A 31 15.96 -2.07 5.99
N TYR A 32 15.28 -0.92 6.08
CA TYR A 32 15.98 0.32 6.40
C TYR A 32 16.37 0.39 7.88
N ILE A 33 15.60 -0.17 8.82
CA ILE A 33 16.00 -0.23 10.24
C ILE A 33 17.25 -1.09 10.38
N ARG A 34 17.34 -2.21 9.68
CA ARG A 34 18.54 -3.06 9.69
C ARG A 34 19.76 -2.29 9.19
N LEU A 35 19.61 -1.50 8.12
CA LEU A 35 20.71 -0.67 7.61
C LEU A 35 21.11 0.40 8.64
N LEU A 36 20.15 1.20 9.12
CA LEU A 36 20.40 2.28 10.08
C LEU A 36 21.01 1.80 11.40
N THR A 37 20.63 0.62 11.89
CA THR A 37 21.19 0.05 13.12
C THR A 37 22.53 -0.65 12.91
N SER A 38 22.85 -1.10 11.68
CA SER A 38 24.14 -1.71 11.37
C SER A 38 25.29 -0.71 11.29
N ASP A 39 25.05 0.46 10.69
CA ASP A 39 26.02 1.55 10.59
C ASP A 39 25.27 2.86 10.34
N PHE A 40 24.89 3.54 11.43
CA PHE A 40 24.09 4.74 11.32
C PHE A 40 24.83 5.86 10.57
N GLN A 41 26.14 5.99 10.74
CA GLN A 41 26.91 7.06 10.11
C GLN A 41 26.88 6.94 8.57
N ASN A 42 26.98 5.71 8.05
CA ASN A 42 26.96 5.47 6.62
C ASN A 42 25.54 5.40 6.02
N TYR A 43 24.55 4.89 6.75
CA TYR A 43 23.19 4.67 6.21
C TYR A 43 22.18 5.76 6.56
N SER A 44 22.50 6.69 7.47
CA SER A 44 21.58 7.77 7.86
C SER A 44 21.35 8.83 6.81
N LEU A 45 22.16 8.87 5.74
CA LEU A 45 22.12 9.91 4.71
C LEU A 45 22.25 11.34 5.29
N GLY A 46 22.92 11.49 6.44
CA GLY A 46 23.08 12.75 7.13
C GLY A 46 21.87 13.18 7.99
N PHE A 47 20.84 12.36 8.10
CA PHE A 47 19.67 12.63 8.93
C PHE A 47 19.82 12.05 10.35
N SER A 48 19.28 12.74 11.35
CA SER A 48 19.15 12.20 12.71
C SER A 48 18.06 11.12 12.80
N TRP A 49 18.06 10.35 13.89
CA TRP A 49 16.98 9.40 14.18
C TRP A 49 15.59 10.07 14.24
N SER A 50 15.49 11.29 14.76
CA SER A 50 14.23 12.03 14.80
C SER A 50 13.75 12.40 13.40
N GLN A 51 14.66 12.80 12.50
CA GLN A 51 14.32 13.06 11.11
C GLN A 51 13.90 11.79 10.37
N TRP A 52 14.58 10.65 10.60
CA TRP A 52 14.16 9.35 10.06
C TRP A 52 12.76 8.94 10.53
N PHE A 53 12.42 9.22 11.78
CA PHE A 53 11.08 8.94 12.32
C PHE A 53 10.00 9.80 11.65
N GLU A 54 10.28 11.10 11.41
CA GLU A 54 9.37 11.97 10.66
C GLU A 54 9.21 11.52 9.21
N ILE A 55 10.32 11.20 8.53
CA ILE A 55 10.29 10.65 7.15
C ILE A 55 9.43 9.39 7.10
N HIS A 56 9.65 8.46 8.04
CA HIS A 56 8.85 7.24 8.15
C HIS A 56 7.35 7.57 8.29
N LYS A 57 6.97 8.47 9.19
CA LYS A 57 5.57 8.85 9.40
C LYS A 57 4.91 9.34 8.11
N TYR A 58 5.54 10.24 7.36
CA TYR A 58 5.00 10.72 6.08
C TYR A 58 4.96 9.62 5.02
N PHE A 59 6.03 8.81 4.93
CA PHE A 59 6.09 7.68 4.02
C PHE A 59 4.95 6.69 4.25
N SER A 60 4.70 6.32 5.51
CA SER A 60 3.63 5.40 5.93
C SER A 60 2.25 5.91 5.54
N ILE A 61 1.98 7.21 5.72
CA ILE A 61 0.71 7.85 5.31
C ILE A 61 0.55 7.79 3.79
N VAL A 62 1.58 8.17 3.03
CA VAL A 62 1.55 8.16 1.57
C VAL A 62 1.36 6.74 1.03
N LEU A 63 2.06 5.76 1.60
CA LEU A 63 1.98 4.37 1.19
C LEU A 63 0.58 3.79 1.45
N LEU A 64 -0.04 4.10 2.61
CA LEU A 64 -1.40 3.69 2.91
C LEU A 64 -2.42 4.29 1.93
N ILE A 65 -2.33 5.60 1.66
CA ILE A 65 -3.21 6.28 0.69
C ILE A 65 -3.05 5.63 -0.69
N ALA A 66 -1.82 5.38 -1.13
CA ALA A 66 -1.54 4.71 -2.39
C ALA A 66 -2.18 3.31 -2.44
N GLY A 67 -2.08 2.52 -1.37
CA GLY A 67 -2.70 1.20 -1.27
C GLY A 67 -4.22 1.24 -1.43
N ILE A 68 -4.89 2.15 -0.73
CA ILE A 68 -6.35 2.33 -0.83
C ILE A 68 -6.74 2.72 -2.26
N VAL A 69 -6.05 3.72 -2.84
CA VAL A 69 -6.37 4.24 -4.18
C VAL A 69 -6.14 3.18 -5.25
N LEU A 70 -4.99 2.50 -5.23
CA LEU A 70 -4.67 1.43 -6.17
C LEU A 70 -5.63 0.25 -6.02
N GLY A 71 -5.93 -0.17 -4.78
CA GLY A 71 -6.91 -1.22 -4.51
C GLY A 71 -8.28 -0.86 -5.08
N TYR A 72 -8.78 0.34 -4.81
CA TYR A 72 -10.06 0.82 -5.35
C TYR A 72 -10.08 0.86 -6.89
N GLN A 73 -9.01 1.37 -7.52
CA GLN A 73 -8.88 1.40 -8.98
C GLN A 73 -8.90 -0.02 -9.58
N GLN A 74 -8.18 -0.96 -8.96
CA GLN A 74 -8.17 -2.36 -9.39
C GLN A 74 -9.56 -3.01 -9.22
N GLY A 75 -10.24 -2.77 -8.10
CA GLY A 75 -11.61 -3.25 -7.91
C GLY A 75 -12.56 -2.76 -9.00
N LYS A 76 -12.45 -1.49 -9.41
CA LYS A 76 -13.23 -0.93 -10.54
C LYS A 76 -12.86 -1.57 -11.88
N HIS A 77 -11.56 -1.74 -12.14
CA HIS A 77 -11.05 -2.30 -13.38
C HIS A 77 -11.57 -3.74 -13.57
N TRP A 78 -11.32 -4.61 -12.58
CA TRP A 78 -11.71 -6.02 -12.65
C TRP A 78 -13.22 -6.23 -12.63
N TRP A 79 -13.96 -5.36 -11.94
CA TRP A 79 -15.43 -5.39 -12.02
C TRP A 79 -15.92 -5.19 -13.46
N ASN A 80 -15.35 -4.22 -14.18
CA ASN A 80 -15.71 -3.94 -15.56
C ASN A 80 -15.35 -5.12 -16.48
N VAL A 81 -14.11 -5.62 -16.38
CA VAL A 81 -13.62 -6.76 -17.17
C VAL A 81 -14.49 -8.01 -16.97
N ILE A 82 -14.71 -8.40 -15.71
CA ILE A 82 -15.40 -9.66 -15.39
C ILE A 82 -16.90 -9.50 -15.58
N TYR A 83 -17.54 -8.48 -15.00
CA TYR A 83 -19.00 -8.47 -14.88
C TYR A 83 -19.73 -7.66 -15.95
N VAL A 84 -19.06 -6.69 -16.59
CA VAL A 84 -19.68 -5.85 -17.64
C VAL A 84 -19.31 -6.38 -19.02
N GLN A 85 -18.01 -6.49 -19.29
CA GLN A 85 -17.50 -6.99 -20.56
C GLN A 85 -17.65 -8.51 -20.69
N LYS A 86 -17.85 -9.21 -19.57
CA LYS A 86 -17.92 -10.68 -19.52
C LYS A 86 -16.68 -11.33 -20.15
N ARG A 87 -15.53 -10.68 -20.00
CA ARG A 87 -14.25 -11.14 -20.54
C ARG A 87 -13.62 -12.12 -19.55
N TYR A 88 -14.27 -13.25 -19.40
CA TYR A 88 -13.74 -14.45 -18.78
C TYR A 88 -13.53 -15.45 -19.93
N GLY A 89 -12.28 -15.92 -20.07
CA GLY A 89 -11.89 -16.88 -21.10
C GLY A 89 -12.59 -18.23 -20.92
#